data_AF-A0A925JPT1-F1
#
_entry.id   AF-A0A925JPT1-F1
#
_cell.length_a   1.000
_cell.length_b   1.000
_cell.length_c   1.000
_cell.angle_alpha   90.00
_cell.angle_beta   90.00
_cell.angle_gamma   90.00
#
_symmetry.space_group_name_H-M   'P 1'
#
loop_
_entity.id
_entity.type
_entity.pdbx_description
1 polymer ?
#
loop_
_entity_poly.entity_id
_entity_poly.type
_entity_poly.pdbx_seq_one_letter_code
_entity_poly.pdbx_strand_id
1 'polypeptide(L)'
;MTRRSVIGAAFSLAACSPTRRTFDQVLPLQLEGTTWRRGDLKLGPAIPEQVQQLGVVDASEATYLGQGSVRVRVFRMKAETSAFELMQKWRQVDGLAAYKGQYFFVAEGSGTSRDAVLEVLSALQRLNSVA
;
A
#
# COMPACT_ATOMS: atom_id res chain seq x y z
N MET A 1 -56.95 -9.18 28.86
CA MET A 1 -56.40 -9.82 27.64
C MET A 1 -56.40 -8.73 26.57
N THR A 2 -55.32 -8.32 25.90
CA THR A 2 -54.17 -9.07 25.37
C THR A 2 -53.00 -8.09 25.17
N ARG A 3 -51.82 -8.48 25.67
CA ARG A 3 -50.51 -7.85 25.49
C ARG A 3 -50.09 -7.94 24.02
N ARG A 4 -49.51 -6.88 23.44
CA ARG A 4 -48.63 -7.00 22.27
C ARG A 4 -47.44 -6.04 22.39
N SER A 5 -46.37 -6.60 22.93
CA SER A 5 -45.02 -6.05 22.99
C SER A 5 -44.47 -5.85 21.57
N VAL A 6 -43.96 -4.66 21.26
CA VAL A 6 -43.20 -4.41 20.03
C VAL A 6 -41.71 -4.65 20.34
N ILE A 7 -41.15 -5.55 19.54
CA ILE A 7 -39.82 -6.15 19.61
C ILE A 7 -38.74 -5.12 19.30
N GLY A 8 -37.69 -5.09 20.12
CA GLY A 8 -36.51 -4.27 19.93
C GLY A 8 -35.73 -4.62 18.67
N ALA A 9 -35.42 -3.61 17.86
CA ALA A 9 -34.48 -3.73 16.76
C ALA A 9 -33.05 -3.68 17.32
N ALA A 10 -32.38 -4.83 17.32
CA ALA A 10 -30.95 -4.92 17.60
C ALA A 10 -30.17 -4.31 16.43
N PHE A 11 -29.55 -3.15 16.67
CA PHE A 11 -28.54 -2.59 15.77
C PHE A 11 -27.27 -3.45 15.85
N SER A 12 -27.13 -4.38 14.92
CA SER A 12 -25.87 -5.08 14.66
C SER A 12 -24.88 -4.08 14.08
N LEU A 13 -24.02 -3.49 14.92
CA LEU A 13 -22.84 -2.75 14.48
C LEU A 13 -21.86 -3.73 13.82
N ALA A 14 -22.07 -4.02 12.54
CA ALA A 14 -21.06 -4.55 11.66
C ALA A 14 -20.02 -3.45 11.40
N ALA A 15 -19.18 -3.18 12.40
CA ALA A 15 -17.98 -2.36 12.26
C ALA A 15 -16.98 -3.12 11.37
N CYS A 16 -17.23 -3.08 10.06
CA CYS A 16 -16.28 -3.48 9.05
C CYS A 16 -15.07 -2.54 9.17
N SER A 17 -13.97 -3.05 9.72
CA SER A 17 -12.67 -2.36 9.73
C SER A 17 -12.29 -1.97 8.30
N PRO A 18 -12.27 -0.68 7.93
CA PRO A 18 -12.00 -0.25 6.55
C PRO A 18 -10.54 -0.50 6.14
N THR A 19 -9.63 -0.59 7.11
CA THR A 19 -8.19 -0.45 6.89
C THR A 19 -7.52 -1.66 6.24
N ARG A 20 -8.03 -2.88 6.45
CA ARG A 20 -7.40 -4.11 5.93
C ARG A 20 -7.70 -4.36 4.46
N ARG A 21 -8.87 -3.93 3.97
CA ARG A 21 -9.25 -4.07 2.56
C ARG A 21 -8.42 -3.19 1.62
N THR A 22 -7.91 -2.05 2.11
CA THR A 22 -7.24 -1.07 1.25
C THR A 22 -5.88 -1.55 0.75
N PHE A 23 -5.09 -2.23 1.59
CA PHE A 23 -3.72 -2.60 1.21
C PHE A 23 -3.64 -3.84 0.32
N ASP A 24 -4.58 -4.78 0.42
CA ASP A 24 -4.60 -5.93 -0.49
C ASP A 24 -4.94 -5.52 -1.94
N GLN A 25 -5.60 -4.37 -2.13
CA GLN A 25 -5.81 -3.78 -3.45
C GLN A 25 -4.55 -3.09 -3.97
N VAL A 26 -3.83 -2.37 -3.09
CA VAL A 26 -2.64 -1.59 -3.46
C VAL A 26 -1.40 -2.48 -3.63
N LEU A 27 -1.31 -3.55 -2.85
CA LEU A 27 -0.23 -4.55 -2.86
C LEU A 27 -0.83 -5.94 -3.08
N PRO A 28 -1.25 -6.32 -4.29
CA PRO A 28 -1.93 -7.60 -4.50
C PRO A 28 -1.01 -8.80 -4.26
N LEU A 29 -1.61 -9.99 -4.08
CA LEU A 29 -0.85 -11.23 -3.93
C LEU A 29 -0.01 -11.55 -5.17
N GLN A 30 -0.49 -11.24 -6.37
CA GLN A 30 0.20 -11.43 -7.64
C GLN A 30 0.15 -10.12 -8.42
N LEU A 31 1.29 -9.70 -8.98
CA LEU A 31 1.34 -8.55 -9.87
C LEU A 31 0.93 -8.96 -11.29
N GLU A 32 -0.12 -8.34 -11.81
CA GLU A 32 -0.69 -8.66 -13.11
C GLU A 32 0.35 -8.51 -14.24
N GLY A 33 0.41 -9.53 -15.11
CA GLY A 33 1.33 -9.56 -16.25
C GLY A 33 2.80 -9.82 -15.88
N THR A 34 3.09 -10.26 -14.66
CA THR A 34 4.45 -10.58 -14.20
C THR A 34 4.49 -11.91 -13.43
N THR A 35 5.70 -12.44 -13.19
CA THR A 35 5.90 -13.62 -12.34
C THR A 35 6.04 -13.29 -10.84
N TRP A 36 5.94 -12.02 -10.45
CA TRP A 36 6.18 -11.56 -9.09
C TRP A 36 4.99 -11.83 -8.17
N ARG A 37 5.26 -12.50 -7.05
CA ARG A 37 4.25 -12.85 -6.04
C ARG A 37 4.61 -12.25 -4.69
N ARG A 38 3.64 -11.64 -4.02
CA ARG A 38 3.78 -11.15 -2.65
C ARG A 38 4.00 -12.34 -1.70
N GLY A 39 5.12 -12.33 -1.01
CA GLY A 39 5.39 -13.17 0.14
C GLY A 39 4.80 -12.53 1.39
N ASP A 40 5.64 -11.89 2.18
CA ASP A 40 5.23 -11.27 3.44
C ASP A 40 4.56 -9.90 3.23
N LEU A 41 3.58 -9.60 4.09
CA LEU A 41 2.95 -8.29 4.23
C LEU A 41 3.02 -7.86 5.70
N LYS A 42 3.62 -6.70 5.94
CA LYS A 42 3.73 -6.04 7.24
C LYS A 42 2.92 -4.76 7.24
N LEU A 43 2.02 -4.62 8.21
CA LEU A 43 1.26 -3.39 8.44
C LEU A 43 1.99 -2.51 9.45
N GLY A 44 2.05 -1.20 9.21
CA GLY A 44 2.72 -0.24 10.09
C GLY A 44 4.24 -0.45 10.21
N PRO A 45 5.00 -0.50 9.10
CA PRO A 45 6.45 -0.45 9.16
C PRO A 45 6.93 0.90 9.74
N ALA A 46 8.22 0.97 10.09
CA ALA A 46 8.82 2.24 10.50
C ALA A 46 8.72 3.27 9.38
N ILE A 47 8.17 4.43 9.69
CA ILE A 47 7.94 5.50 8.72
C ILE A 47 9.10 6.49 8.79
N PRO A 48 9.82 6.78 7.67
CA PRO A 48 10.88 7.78 7.67
C PRO A 48 10.37 9.16 8.03
N GLU A 49 11.18 9.97 8.72
CA GLU A 49 10.79 11.30 9.21
C GLU A 49 10.23 12.21 8.11
N GLN A 50 10.89 12.22 6.94
CA GLN A 50 10.44 12.99 5.77
C GLN A 50 9.01 12.63 5.33
N VAL A 51 8.63 11.35 5.44
CA VAL A 51 7.28 10.88 5.09
C VAL A 51 6.28 11.31 6.17
N GLN A 52 6.68 11.27 7.45
CA GLN A 52 5.85 11.73 8.56
C GLN A 52 5.55 13.23 8.45
N GLN A 53 6.56 14.05 8.14
CA GLN A 53 6.44 15.50 8.01
C GLN A 53 5.45 15.92 6.89
N LEU A 54 5.30 15.09 5.85
CA LEU A 54 4.38 15.35 4.73
C LEU A 54 2.97 14.77 4.95
N GLY A 55 2.68 14.21 6.13
CA GLY A 55 1.33 13.80 6.51
C GLY A 55 0.94 12.42 5.96
N VAL A 56 1.67 11.39 6.40
CA VAL A 56 1.26 9.98 6.22
C VAL A 56 -0.01 9.66 7.03
N VAL A 57 -0.86 8.80 6.48
CA VAL A 57 -2.06 8.27 7.14
C VAL A 57 -1.83 6.84 7.62
N ASP A 58 -1.29 6.00 6.74
CA ASP A 58 -0.87 4.64 7.07
C ASP A 58 0.29 4.19 6.18
N ALA A 59 0.92 3.10 6.58
CA ALA A 59 2.04 2.51 5.87
C ALA A 59 1.91 0.98 5.87
N SER A 60 2.40 0.37 4.81
CA SER A 60 2.56 -1.07 4.70
C SER A 60 3.86 -1.40 3.99
N GLU A 61 4.36 -2.61 4.21
CA GLU A 61 5.54 -3.14 3.55
C GLU A 61 5.24 -4.54 3.06
N ALA A 62 5.65 -4.86 1.85
CA ALA A 62 5.52 -6.19 1.28
C ALA A 62 6.82 -6.62 0.60
N THR A 63 7.09 -7.91 0.59
CA THR A 63 8.20 -8.47 -0.19
C THR A 63 7.64 -9.24 -1.37
N TYR A 64 7.98 -8.85 -2.58
CA TYR A 64 7.68 -9.60 -3.79
C TYR A 64 8.82 -10.54 -4.14
N LEU A 65 8.48 -11.78 -4.45
CA LEU A 65 9.39 -12.87 -4.78
C LEU A 65 9.25 -13.21 -6.27
N GLY A 66 10.40 -13.39 -6.93
CA GLY A 66 10.50 -13.64 -8.36
C GLY A 66 11.95 -13.97 -8.73
N GLN A 67 12.55 -13.23 -9.66
CA GLN A 67 13.98 -13.32 -9.96
C GLN A 67 14.80 -12.57 -8.89
N GLY A 68 14.81 -13.09 -7.67
CA GLY A 68 15.29 -12.41 -6.47
C GLY A 68 14.11 -11.88 -5.64
N SER A 69 14.34 -10.81 -4.87
CA SER A 69 13.30 -10.21 -4.03
C SER A 69 13.26 -8.70 -4.18
N VAL A 70 12.04 -8.14 -4.13
CA VAL A 70 11.81 -6.70 -4.12
C VAL A 70 10.98 -6.35 -2.90
N ARG A 71 11.58 -5.63 -1.95
CA ARG A 71 10.85 -5.04 -0.82
C ARG A 71 10.16 -3.78 -1.31
N VAL A 72 8.86 -3.67 -1.08
CA VAL A 72 8.05 -2.50 -1.42
C VAL A 72 7.44 -1.92 -0.15
N ARG A 73 7.78 -0.68 0.16
CA ARG A 73 7.13 0.12 1.19
C ARG A 73 6.11 1.03 0.52
N VAL A 74 4.90 1.07 1.06
CA VAL A 74 3.81 1.92 0.59
C VAL A 74 3.36 2.82 1.71
N PHE A 75 3.31 4.11 1.42
CA PHE A 75 2.83 5.13 2.33
C PHE A 75 1.60 5.78 1.72
N ARG A 76 0.47 5.70 2.41
CA ARG A 76 -0.72 6.46 2.02
C ARG A 76 -0.63 7.83 2.66
N MET A 77 -0.58 8.85 1.82
CA MET A 77 -0.50 10.24 2.23
C MET A 77 -1.91 10.82 2.42
N LYS A 78 -2.02 11.97 3.10
CA LYS A 78 -3.30 12.69 3.24
C LYS A 78 -3.87 13.17 1.91
N ALA A 79 -3.01 13.47 0.94
CA ALA A 79 -3.37 13.96 -0.38
C ALA A 79 -2.33 13.53 -1.42
N GLU A 80 -2.74 13.52 -2.70
CA GLU A 80 -1.83 13.26 -3.82
C GLU A 80 -0.71 14.29 -3.92
N THR A 81 -0.98 15.56 -3.61
CA THR A 81 0.04 16.62 -3.58
C THR A 81 1.17 16.28 -2.61
N SER A 82 0.86 15.72 -1.44
CA SER A 82 1.86 15.25 -0.47
C SER A 82 2.70 14.09 -1.01
N ALA A 83 2.08 13.15 -1.74
CA ALA A 83 2.80 12.03 -2.36
C ALA A 83 3.72 12.50 -3.50
N PHE A 84 3.26 13.47 -4.31
CA PHE A 84 4.06 14.11 -5.34
C PHE A 84 5.24 14.89 -4.77
N GLU A 85 5.01 15.72 -3.75
CA GLU A 85 6.08 16.42 -3.05
C GLU A 85 7.12 15.47 -2.46
N LEU A 86 6.66 14.35 -1.91
CA LEU A 86 7.54 13.33 -1.36
C LEU A 86 8.41 12.72 -2.47
N MET A 87 7.84 12.41 -3.64
CA MET A 87 8.60 11.95 -4.81
C MET A 87 9.68 12.94 -5.24
N GLN A 88 9.36 14.24 -5.30
CA GLN A 88 10.32 15.28 -5.67
C GLN A 88 11.47 15.43 -4.65
N LYS A 89 11.14 15.27 -3.37
CA LYS A 89 12.11 15.41 -2.27
C LYS A 89 12.82 14.09 -1.94
N TRP A 90 12.42 12.96 -2.52
CA TRP A 90 12.94 11.66 -2.15
C TRP A 90 14.40 11.53 -2.59
N ARG A 91 15.31 11.42 -1.60
CA ARG A 91 16.76 11.35 -1.83
C ARG A 91 17.37 10.01 -1.39
N GLN A 92 16.56 9.01 -1.02
CA GLN A 92 17.12 7.77 -0.49
C GLN A 92 17.83 6.98 -1.60
N VAL A 93 19.03 6.50 -1.25
CA VAL A 93 20.03 5.93 -2.17
C VAL A 93 19.73 4.47 -2.52
N ASP A 94 18.90 3.79 -1.73
CA ASP A 94 18.80 2.32 -1.75
C ASP A 94 17.58 1.77 -2.48
N GLY A 95 16.74 2.62 -3.07
CA GLY A 95 15.50 2.17 -3.71
C GLY A 95 14.95 3.12 -4.77
N LEU A 96 14.12 2.56 -5.66
CA LEU A 96 13.36 3.31 -6.63
C LEU A 96 12.05 3.78 -6.01
N ALA A 97 11.70 5.03 -6.25
CA ALA A 97 10.45 5.61 -5.77
C ALA A 97 9.50 5.91 -6.92
N ALA A 98 8.21 5.81 -6.63
CA ALA A 98 7.14 6.22 -7.51
C ALA A 98 5.95 6.68 -6.67
N TYR A 99 5.01 7.38 -7.28
CA TYR A 99 3.74 7.71 -6.64
C TYR A 99 2.56 7.47 -7.59
N LYS A 100 1.37 7.33 -7.02
CA LYS A 100 0.10 7.29 -7.74
C LYS A 100 -1.05 7.67 -6.81
N GLY A 101 -1.77 8.75 -7.15
CA GLY A 101 -2.80 9.29 -6.27
C GLY A 101 -2.21 9.62 -4.89
N GLN A 102 -2.89 9.23 -3.82
CA GLN A 102 -2.40 9.40 -2.45
C GLN A 102 -1.28 8.43 -2.04
N TYR A 103 -0.86 7.48 -2.89
CA TYR A 103 0.09 6.44 -2.52
C TYR A 103 1.50 6.78 -3.02
N PHE A 104 2.47 6.68 -2.12
CA PHE A 104 3.90 6.75 -2.41
C PHE A 104 4.53 5.37 -2.20
N PHE A 105 5.28 4.90 -3.19
CA PHE A 105 5.88 3.58 -3.26
C PHE A 105 7.40 3.72 -3.25
N VAL A 106 8.07 2.88 -2.47
CA VAL A 106 9.54 2.75 -2.47
C VAL A 106 9.87 1.27 -2.62
N ALA A 107 10.62 0.93 -3.66
CA ALA A 107 11.00 -0.43 -4.00
C ALA A 107 12.52 -0.61 -3.92
N GLU A 108 12.95 -1.63 -3.19
CA GLU A 108 14.35 -1.98 -2.95
C GLU A 108 14.59 -3.42 -3.40
N GLY A 109 15.54 -3.61 -4.33
CA GLY A 109 15.89 -4.94 -4.82
C GLY A 109 16.95 -5.60 -3.94
N SER A 110 16.81 -6.90 -3.69
CA SER A 110 17.84 -7.75 -3.09
C SER A 110 18.02 -9.01 -3.94
N GLY A 111 19.24 -9.19 -4.46
CA GLY A 111 19.58 -10.28 -5.37
C GLY A 111 18.84 -10.21 -6.72
N THR A 112 18.48 -9.01 -7.19
CA THR A 112 17.73 -8.78 -8.44
C THR A 112 18.25 -7.56 -9.19
N SER A 113 17.89 -7.43 -10.47
CA SER A 113 18.31 -6.31 -11.31
C SER A 113 17.49 -5.04 -11.05
N ARG A 114 18.02 -3.88 -11.45
CA ARG A 114 17.26 -2.62 -11.40
C ARG A 114 16.00 -2.68 -12.26
N ASP A 115 16.05 -3.36 -13.40
CA ASP A 115 14.91 -3.53 -14.31
C ASP A 115 13.78 -4.34 -13.67
N ALA A 116 14.12 -5.37 -12.90
CA ALA A 116 13.15 -6.14 -12.11
C ALA A 116 12.46 -5.26 -11.04
N VAL A 117 13.21 -4.37 -10.38
CA VAL A 117 12.61 -3.40 -9.44
C VAL A 117 11.65 -2.45 -10.17
N LEU A 118 12.05 -1.96 -11.35
CA LEU A 118 11.20 -1.11 -12.20
C LEU A 118 9.93 -1.83 -12.68
N GLU A 119 10.03 -3.12 -13.03
CA GLU A 119 8.90 -3.95 -13.44
C GLU A 119 7.85 -4.02 -12.32
N VAL A 120 8.28 -4.36 -11.10
CA VAL A 120 7.43 -4.41 -9.90
C VAL A 120 6.77 -3.05 -9.64
N LEU A 121 7.56 -1.99 -9.64
CA LEU A 121 7.09 -0.63 -9.37
C LEU A 121 6.07 -0.16 -10.42
N SER A 122 6.33 -0.44 -11.70
CA SER A 122 5.45 -0.10 -12.82
C SER A 122 4.15 -0.90 -12.81
N ALA A 123 4.19 -2.18 -12.42
CA ALA A 123 2.99 -2.99 -12.24
C ALA A 123 2.09 -2.40 -11.14
N LEU A 124 2.68 -2.02 -10.01
CA LEU A 124 1.96 -1.39 -8.90
C LEU A 124 1.32 -0.04 -9.32
N GLN A 125 2.02 0.80 -10.06
CA GLN A 125 1.46 2.08 -10.53
C GLN A 125 0.26 1.88 -11.47
N ARG A 126 0.31 0.87 -12.34
CA ARG A 126 -0.79 0.53 -13.25
C ARG A 126 -2.02 0.02 -12.53
N LEU A 127 -1.85 -0.84 -11.53
CA LEU A 127 -2.97 -1.36 -10.73
C LEU A 127 -3.72 -0.23 -10.02
N ASN A 128 -2.98 0.77 -9.54
CA ASN A 128 -3.52 1.91 -8.82
C ASN A 128 -3.97 3.06 -9.76
N SER A 129 -4.13 2.82 -11.07
CA SER A 129 -4.61 3.81 -12.04
C SER A 129 -6.11 3.85 -12.27
N VAL A 130 -6.88 2.96 -11.64
CA VAL A 130 -8.33 2.78 -11.88
C VAL A 130 -9.19 3.22 -10.68
N ALA A 131 -8.62 3.93 -9.71
CA ALA A 131 -9.34 4.41 -8.52
C ALA A 131 -9.60 5.92 -8.57
#